data_AF-A0A2L2YU83-F1
#
_entry.id   AF-A0A2L2YU83-F1
#
_cell.length_a   1.000
_cell.length_b   1.000
_cell.length_c   1.000
_cell.angle_alpha   90.00
_cell.angle_beta   90.00
_cell.angle_gamma   90.00
#
_symmetry.space_group_name_H-M   'P 1'
#
loop_
_entity.id
_entity.type
_entity.pdbx_description
1 polymer ?
#
loop_
_entity_poly.entity_id
_entity_poly.type
_entity_poly.pdbx_seq_one_letter_code
_entity_poly.pdbx_strand_id
1 'polypeptide(L)'
;LHTDFLSRQTGLCKLAEIIFGGICVGLMITFGTPVWMTLGIAYPIFLVNASASLISTSVSLFCYITSEYTYRAVRTTVLEVYQNAVAAILYAVGSSFLIMQTSFFLWPMYIIIPYFQAYPALMTAGVFGCLCSFIHAVDSYCAYKTFRSVR
;
A
#
# COMPACT_ATOMS: atom_id res chain seq x y z
N LEU A 1 3.80 6.12 25.59
CA LEU A 1 3.42 5.43 24.34
C LEU A 1 1.99 4.91 24.52
N HIS A 2 1.02 5.40 23.76
CA HIS A 2 -0.36 4.89 23.82
C HIS A 2 -0.45 3.55 23.07
N THR A 3 0.00 2.46 23.69
CA THR A 3 -0.02 1.11 23.08
C THR A 3 -1.44 0.56 22.93
N ASP A 4 -2.40 1.03 23.73
CA ASP A 4 -3.81 0.66 23.61
C ASP A 4 -4.42 1.05 22.25
N PHE A 5 -3.84 2.04 21.58
CA PHE A 5 -4.28 2.47 20.26
C PHE A 5 -4.00 1.41 19.17
N LEU A 6 -2.92 0.64 19.30
CA LEU A 6 -2.55 -0.42 18.35
C LEU A 6 -3.56 -1.58 18.39
N SER A 7 -4.24 -1.80 19.52
CA SER A 7 -5.29 -2.81 19.64
C SER A 7 -6.66 -2.34 19.12
N ARG A 8 -6.79 -1.05 18.76
CA ARG A 8 -8.01 -0.49 18.20
C ARG A 8 -8.08 -0.78 16.70
N GLN A 9 -9.28 -0.91 16.16
CA GLN A 9 -9.51 -1.25 14.75
C GLN A 9 -8.71 -0.35 13.78
N THR A 10 -8.56 0.93 14.10
CA THR A 10 -7.76 1.90 13.33
C THR A 10 -6.26 1.63 13.36
N GLY A 11 -5.72 1.22 14.52
CA GLY A 11 -4.30 0.88 14.66
C GLY A 11 -3.95 -0.39 13.89
N LEU A 12 -4.83 -1.39 13.95
CA LEU A 12 -4.69 -2.64 13.19
C LEU A 12 -4.73 -2.42 11.67
N CYS A 13 -5.63 -1.56 11.17
CA CYS A 13 -5.65 -1.20 9.75
C CYS A 13 -4.33 -0.57 9.31
N LYS A 14 -3.82 0.43 10.03
CA LYS A 14 -2.55 1.08 9.65
C LYS A 14 -1.34 0.16 9.75
N LEU A 15 -1.31 -0.73 10.75
CA LEU A 15 -0.28 -1.76 10.83
C LEU A 15 -0.32 -2.69 9.62
N ALA A 16 -1.51 -3.14 9.20
CA ALA A 16 -1.67 -3.97 8.02
C ALA A 16 -1.20 -3.23 6.76
N GLU A 17 -1.58 -1.96 6.59
CA GLU A 17 -1.12 -1.12 5.46
C GLU A 17 0.41 -1.02 5.39
N ILE A 18 1.08 -0.83 6.54
CA ILE A 18 2.55 -0.74 6.60
C ILE A 18 3.20 -2.09 6.29
N ILE A 19 2.68 -3.20 6.83
CA ILE A 19 3.23 -4.54 6.59
C ILE A 19 3.09 -4.91 5.11
N PHE A 20 1.89 -4.82 4.54
CA PHE A 20 1.66 -5.17 3.14
C PHE A 20 2.34 -4.18 2.19
N GLY A 21 2.33 -2.88 2.49
CA GLY A 21 3.08 -1.88 1.72
C GLY A 21 4.59 -2.15 1.76
N GLY A 22 5.12 -2.56 2.92
CA GLY A 22 6.54 -2.90 3.10
C GLY A 22 6.93 -4.13 2.31
N ILE A 23 6.08 -5.16 2.29
CA ILE A 23 6.25 -6.35 1.45
C ILE A 23 6.25 -5.94 -0.04
N CYS A 24 5.32 -5.08 -0.47
CA CYS A 24 5.26 -4.60 -1.86
C CYS A 24 6.55 -3.86 -2.26
N VAL A 25 7.00 -2.91 -1.45
CA VAL A 25 8.22 -2.14 -1.71
C VAL A 25 9.46 -3.05 -1.69
N GLY A 26 9.55 -3.96 -0.73
CA GLY A 26 10.64 -4.92 -0.63
C GLY A 26 10.75 -5.83 -1.86
N LEU A 27 9.63 -6.44 -2.28
CA LEU A 27 9.58 -7.28 -3.48
C LEU A 27 9.96 -6.50 -4.74
N MET A 28 9.48 -5.26 -4.87
CA MET A 28 9.79 -4.40 -6.01
C MET A 28 11.28 -4.04 -6.08
N ILE A 29 11.90 -3.69 -4.96
CA ILE A 29 13.32 -3.33 -4.93
C ILE A 29 14.20 -4.56 -5.17
N THR A 30 13.89 -5.70 -4.54
CA THR A 30 14.73 -6.90 -4.67
C THR A 30 14.59 -7.58 -6.04
N PHE A 31 13.36 -7.71 -6.55
CA PHE A 31 13.07 -8.49 -7.76
C PHE A 31 12.67 -7.65 -8.97
N GLY A 32 12.18 -6.43 -8.77
CA GLY A 32 11.79 -5.52 -9.86
C GLY A 32 12.94 -4.70 -10.42
N THR A 33 13.89 -4.26 -9.58
CA THR A 33 15.07 -3.51 -10.03
C THR A 33 15.86 -4.18 -11.16
N PRO A 34 16.13 -5.50 -11.18
CA PRO A 34 16.88 -6.11 -12.30
C PRO A 34 16.10 -6.17 -13.62
N VAL A 35 14.77 -6.08 -13.58
CA VAL A 35 13.86 -6.23 -14.75
C VAL A 35 13.09 -4.94 -15.07
N TRP A 36 13.54 -3.82 -14.52
CA TRP A 36 12.86 -2.52 -14.60
C TRP A 36 12.63 -2.05 -16.05
N MET A 37 13.62 -2.26 -16.93
CA MET A 37 13.52 -1.89 -18.35
C MET A 37 12.41 -2.67 -19.06
N THR A 38 12.20 -3.93 -18.67
CA THR A 38 11.21 -4.83 -19.26
C THR A 38 9.79 -4.49 -18.80
N LEU A 39 9.64 -4.08 -17.54
CA LEU A 39 8.36 -3.61 -16.98
C LEU A 39 7.96 -2.22 -17.49
N GLY A 40 8.93 -1.43 -17.95
CA GLY A 40 8.72 -0.07 -18.40
C GLY A 40 8.13 0.83 -17.31
N ILE A 41 7.13 1.63 -17.66
CA ILE A 41 6.53 2.62 -16.74
C ILE A 41 5.74 1.98 -15.58
N ALA A 42 5.39 0.70 -15.66
CA ALA A 42 4.67 0.01 -14.58
C ALA A 42 5.51 -0.09 -13.30
N TYR A 43 6.82 -0.28 -13.45
CA TYR A 43 7.75 -0.38 -12.32
C TYR A 43 7.78 0.90 -11.47
N PRO A 44 8.12 2.09 -12.02
CA PRO A 44 8.19 3.31 -11.23
C PRO A 44 6.81 3.77 -10.72
N ILE A 45 5.72 3.57 -11.49
CA ILE A 45 4.37 3.94 -11.03
C ILE A 45 4.00 3.18 -9.77
N PHE A 46 4.14 1.85 -9.78
CA PHE A 46 3.78 1.05 -8.61
C PHE A 46 4.72 1.33 -7.43
N LEU A 47 6.03 1.44 -7.67
CA LEU A 47 7.02 1.67 -6.61
C LEU A 47 6.83 3.02 -5.92
N VAL A 48 6.58 4.09 -6.68
CA VAL A 48 6.35 5.44 -6.13
C VAL A 48 5.05 5.46 -5.33
N ASN A 49 3.97 4.89 -5.86
CA ASN A 49 2.69 4.83 -5.16
C ASN A 49 2.78 4.03 -3.85
N ALA A 50 3.45 2.88 -3.89
CA ALA A 50 3.66 2.04 -2.71
C ALA A 50 4.55 2.71 -1.66
N SER A 51 5.61 3.40 -2.08
CA SER A 51 6.52 4.12 -1.18
C SER A 51 5.85 5.34 -0.55
N ALA A 52 5.10 6.12 -1.35
CA ALA A 52 4.41 7.31 -0.88
C ALA A 52 3.33 6.97 0.17
N SER A 53 2.52 5.96 -0.12
CA SER A 53 1.50 5.46 0.83
C SER A 53 2.13 4.91 2.11
N LEU A 54 3.21 4.12 2.01
CA LEU A 54 3.92 3.58 3.18
C LEU A 54 4.51 4.67 4.07
N ILE A 55 5.14 5.70 3.49
CA ILE A 55 5.66 6.83 4.27
C ILE A 55 4.51 7.57 4.94
N SER A 56 3.43 7.84 4.21
CA SER A 56 2.29 8.59 4.73
C SER A 56 1.58 7.86 5.88
N THR A 57 1.40 6.54 5.79
CA THR A 57 0.81 5.72 6.87
C THR A 57 1.76 5.57 8.05
N SER A 58 3.06 5.43 7.80
CA SER A 58 4.08 5.35 8.86
C SER A 58 4.14 6.64 9.68
N VAL A 59 4.13 7.80 9.01
CA VAL A 59 4.07 9.10 9.68
C VAL A 59 2.79 9.23 10.50
N SER A 60 1.65 8.86 9.92
CA SER A 60 0.35 8.91 10.61
C SER A 60 0.33 8.01 11.85
N LEU A 61 0.84 6.78 11.74
CA LEU A 61 0.96 5.84 12.86
C LEU A 61 1.88 6.40 13.96
N PHE A 62 3.04 6.93 13.59
CA PHE A 62 4.00 7.48 14.54
C PHE A 62 3.42 8.70 15.29
N CYS A 63 2.71 9.58 14.58
CA CYS A 63 1.99 10.70 15.19
C CYS A 63 0.93 10.22 16.20
N TYR A 64 0.16 9.20 15.86
CA TYR A 64 -0.88 8.65 16.75
C TYR A 64 -0.31 7.94 17.98
N ILE A 65 0.84 7.28 17.84
CA ILE A 65 1.56 6.65 18.95
C ILE A 65 2.12 7.69 19.92
N THR A 66 2.57 8.84 19.39
CA THR A 66 3.21 9.92 20.16
C THR A 66 2.19 10.78 20.91
N SER A 67 1.02 11.08 20.31
CA SER A 67 0.07 12.03 20.89
C SER A 67 -1.39 11.62 20.63
N GLU A 68 -2.14 11.39 21.72
CA GLU A 68 -3.59 11.13 21.64
C GLU A 68 -4.37 12.35 21.14
N TYR A 69 -3.90 13.57 21.45
CA TYR A 69 -4.48 14.81 20.95
C TYR A 69 -4.42 14.88 19.42
N THR A 70 -3.30 14.48 18.84
CA THR A 70 -3.12 14.44 17.38
C THR A 70 -4.05 13.41 16.74
N TYR A 71 -4.21 12.24 17.37
CA TYR A 71 -5.16 11.24 16.89
C TYR A 71 -6.60 11.78 16.87
N ARG A 72 -7.07 12.38 17.96
CA ARG A 72 -8.43 12.95 18.04
C ARG A 72 -8.62 14.09 17.05
N ALA A 73 -7.64 14.98 16.93
CA ALA A 73 -7.68 16.09 15.98
C ALA A 73 -7.77 15.59 14.54
N VAL A 74 -6.87 14.68 14.11
CA VAL A 74 -6.85 14.18 12.73
C VAL A 74 -8.12 13.40 12.39
N ARG A 75 -8.68 12.60 13.31
CA ARG A 75 -9.94 11.87 13.07
C ARG A 75 -11.16 12.77 12.88
N THR A 76 -11.10 14.02 13.34
CA THR A 76 -12.15 15.02 13.11
C THR A 76 -12.00 15.73 11.75
N THR A 77 -10.91 15.47 11.02
CA THR A 77 -10.63 16.09 9.72
C THR A 77 -10.91 15.13 8.55
N VAL A 78 -11.10 15.70 7.36
CA VAL A 78 -11.29 14.92 6.13
C VAL A 78 -9.95 14.41 5.56
N LEU A 79 -8.81 14.80 6.16
CA LEU A 79 -7.47 14.48 5.65
C LEU A 79 -7.24 12.97 5.57
N GLU A 80 -7.57 12.24 6.62
CA GLU A 80 -7.37 10.78 6.66
C GLU A 80 -8.27 10.04 5.66
N VAL A 81 -9.48 10.54 5.42
CA VAL A 81 -10.41 9.97 4.43
C VAL A 81 -9.81 10.10 3.03
N TYR A 82 -9.38 11.29 2.64
CA TYR A 82 -8.82 11.53 1.31
C TYR A 82 -7.47 10.86 1.12
N GLN A 83 -6.59 10.90 2.12
CA GLN A 83 -5.28 10.26 2.05
C GLN A 83 -5.40 8.76 1.77
N ASN A 84 -6.27 8.07 2.52
CA ASN A 84 -6.49 6.64 2.33
C ASN A 84 -7.28 6.33 1.05
N ALA A 85 -8.25 7.18 0.66
CA ALA A 85 -8.98 6.99 -0.60
C ALA A 85 -8.07 7.12 -1.83
N VAL A 86 -7.20 8.13 -1.84
CA VAL A 86 -6.23 8.34 -2.92
C VAL A 86 -5.22 7.19 -2.94
N ALA A 87 -4.70 6.76 -1.78
CA ALA A 87 -3.84 5.59 -1.70
C ALA A 87 -4.51 4.33 -2.25
N ALA A 88 -5.78 4.10 -1.92
CA ALA A 88 -6.54 2.96 -2.44
C ALA A 88 -6.63 2.96 -3.98
N ILE A 89 -6.95 4.11 -4.59
CA ILE A 89 -7.04 4.26 -6.04
C ILE A 89 -5.67 4.06 -6.69
N LEU A 90 -4.62 4.67 -6.14
CA LEU A 90 -3.26 4.55 -6.66
C LEU A 90 -2.72 3.13 -6.59
N TYR A 91 -3.03 2.39 -5.53
CA TYR A 91 -2.70 0.96 -5.42
C TYR A 91 -3.51 0.11 -6.41
N ALA A 92 -4.81 0.38 -6.58
CA ALA A 92 -5.64 -0.37 -7.53
C ALA A 92 -5.12 -0.22 -8.96
N VAL A 93 -4.86 1.02 -9.39
CA VAL A 93 -4.34 1.32 -10.73
C VAL A 93 -2.92 0.77 -10.90
N GLY A 94 -2.03 1.06 -9.95
CA GLY A 94 -0.65 0.61 -10.01
C GLY A 94 -0.53 -0.91 -10.02
N SER A 95 -1.30 -1.60 -9.18
CA SER A 95 -1.31 -3.07 -9.12
C SER A 95 -1.85 -3.68 -10.41
N SER A 96 -2.99 -3.18 -10.91
CA SER A 96 -3.58 -3.68 -12.16
C SER A 96 -2.59 -3.56 -13.32
N PHE A 97 -1.90 -2.43 -13.40
CA PHE A 97 -0.91 -2.18 -14.44
C PHE A 97 0.35 -3.05 -14.27
N LEU A 98 0.80 -3.28 -13.03
CA LEU A 98 1.91 -4.18 -12.73
C LEU A 98 1.57 -5.62 -13.11
N ILE A 99 0.41 -6.14 -12.70
CA ILE A 99 -0.07 -7.50 -13.01
C ILE A 99 -0.19 -7.71 -14.52
N MET A 100 -0.69 -6.71 -15.24
CA MET A 100 -0.79 -6.75 -16.69
C MET A 100 0.61 -6.87 -17.32
N GLN A 101 1.56 -6.01 -16.96
CA GLN A 101 2.90 -6.06 -17.55
C GLN A 101 3.70 -7.30 -17.16
N THR A 102 3.58 -7.77 -15.92
CA THR A 102 4.23 -9.03 -15.51
C THR A 102 3.64 -10.21 -16.30
N SER A 103 2.35 -10.20 -16.59
CA SER A 103 1.70 -11.27 -17.38
C SER A 103 2.08 -11.23 -18.86
N PHE A 104 2.25 -10.05 -19.47
CA PHE A 104 2.63 -9.97 -20.88
C PHE A 104 4.14 -10.16 -21.11
N PHE A 105 4.99 -9.57 -20.27
CA PHE A 105 6.43 -9.51 -20.52
C PHE A 105 7.22 -10.55 -19.73
N LEU A 106 6.90 -10.75 -18.46
CA LEU A 106 7.69 -11.62 -17.58
C LEU A 106 7.23 -13.08 -17.64
N TRP A 107 5.96 -13.35 -17.97
CA TRP A 107 5.45 -14.72 -18.12
C TRP A 107 6.13 -15.52 -19.25
N PRO A 108 6.34 -14.96 -20.47
CA PRO A 108 7.12 -15.67 -21.49
C PRO A 108 8.56 -15.97 -21.05
N MET A 109 9.20 -15.03 -20.36
CA MET A 109 10.56 -15.22 -19.82
C MET A 109 10.61 -16.30 -18.74
N TYR A 110 9.57 -16.40 -17.91
CA TYR A 110 9.44 -17.42 -16.88
C TYR A 110 9.40 -18.85 -17.44
N ILE A 111 8.78 -19.04 -18.61
CA ILE A 111 8.69 -20.36 -19.26
C ILE A 111 10.01 -20.77 -19.91
N ILE A 112 10.78 -19.80 -20.42
CA ILE A 112 12.02 -20.05 -21.16
C ILE A 112 13.22 -20.18 -20.22
N ILE A 113 13.29 -19.34 -19.18
CA ILE A 113 14.45 -19.25 -18.29
C ILE A 113 14.17 -20.05 -17.01
N PRO A 114 14.92 -21.14 -16.75
CA PRO A 114 14.74 -21.91 -15.51
C PRO A 114 15.09 -21.04 -14.30
N TYR A 115 14.31 -21.17 -13.22
CA TYR A 115 14.46 -20.44 -11.95
C TYR A 115 14.28 -18.91 -12.02
N PHE A 116 13.51 -18.39 -12.96
CA PHE A 116 13.21 -16.95 -13.01
C PHE A 116 12.26 -16.49 -11.89
N GLN A 117 12.83 -16.09 -10.74
CA GLN A 117 12.06 -15.68 -9.55
C GLN A 117 11.35 -14.32 -9.66
N ALA A 118 11.73 -13.48 -10.63
CA ALA A 118 11.18 -12.14 -10.74
C ALA A 118 9.69 -12.14 -11.13
N TYR A 119 9.25 -13.07 -11.98
CA TYR A 119 7.83 -13.20 -12.35
C TYR A 119 6.91 -13.48 -11.15
N PRO A 120 7.10 -14.58 -10.38
CA PRO A 120 6.23 -14.87 -9.25
C PRO A 120 6.35 -13.81 -8.14
N ALA A 121 7.52 -13.23 -7.91
CA ALA A 121 7.71 -12.18 -6.91
C ALA A 121 6.91 -10.90 -7.26
N LEU A 122 6.95 -10.46 -8.52
CA LEU A 122 6.26 -9.25 -8.95
C LEU A 122 4.75 -9.46 -9.12
N MET A 123 4.33 -10.65 -9.56
CA MET A 123 2.91 -11.03 -9.51
C MET A 123 2.37 -10.98 -8.08
N THR A 124 3.16 -11.49 -7.13
CA THR A 124 2.83 -11.45 -5.70
C THR A 124 2.75 -10.02 -5.19
N ALA A 125 3.69 -9.15 -5.57
CA ALA A 125 3.65 -7.71 -5.25
C ALA A 125 2.39 -7.03 -5.81
N GLY A 126 1.98 -7.38 -7.04
CA GLY A 126 0.71 -6.94 -7.62
C GLY A 126 -0.49 -7.36 -6.77
N VAL A 127 -0.61 -8.65 -6.45
CA VAL A 127 -1.73 -9.16 -5.63
C VAL A 127 -1.77 -8.51 -4.24
N PHE A 128 -0.61 -8.36 -3.57
CA PHE A 128 -0.54 -7.62 -2.30
C PHE A 128 -0.89 -6.14 -2.47
N GLY A 129 -0.56 -5.53 -3.60
CA GLY A 129 -1.02 -4.18 -3.95
C GLY A 129 -2.54 -4.07 -4.05
N CYS A 130 -3.23 -5.07 -4.62
CA CYS A 130 -4.69 -5.13 -4.62
C CYS A 130 -5.25 -5.26 -3.19
N LEU A 131 -4.62 -6.08 -2.35
CA LEU A 131 -5.00 -6.20 -0.94
C LEU A 131 -4.80 -4.88 -0.18
N CYS A 132 -3.67 -4.19 -0.38
CA CYS A 132 -3.43 -2.85 0.15
C CYS A 132 -4.51 -1.86 -0.28
N SER A 133 -4.90 -1.89 -1.55
CA SER A 133 -5.99 -1.04 -2.05
C SER A 133 -7.29 -1.26 -1.27
N PHE A 134 -7.65 -2.52 -1.03
CA PHE A 134 -8.84 -2.86 -0.26
C PHE A 134 -8.74 -2.40 1.19
N ILE A 135 -7.59 -2.61 1.84
CA ILE A 135 -7.37 -2.18 3.23
C ILE A 135 -7.49 -0.66 3.35
N HIS A 136 -6.84 0.09 2.46
CA HIS A 136 -6.94 1.55 2.41
C HIS A 136 -8.37 2.04 2.15
N ALA A 137 -9.13 1.34 1.30
CA ALA A 137 -10.54 1.66 1.07
C ALA A 137 -11.40 1.44 2.32
N VAL A 138 -11.16 0.34 3.06
CA VAL A 138 -11.83 0.07 4.33
C VAL A 138 -11.45 1.11 5.39
N ASP A 139 -10.16 1.46 5.53
CA ASP A 139 -9.73 2.48 6.50
C ASP A 139 -10.32 3.86 6.15
N SER A 140 -10.38 4.21 4.86
CA SER A 140 -11.05 5.44 4.39
C SER A 140 -12.54 5.45 4.76
N TYR A 141 -13.25 4.33 4.57
CA TYR A 141 -14.66 4.21 4.95
C TYR A 141 -14.88 4.32 6.46
N CYS A 142 -14.02 3.67 7.27
CA CYS A 142 -14.06 3.76 8.72
C CYS A 142 -13.77 5.18 9.22
N ALA A 143 -12.80 5.87 8.60
CA ALA A 143 -12.52 7.28 8.86
C ALA A 143 -13.71 8.17 8.50
N TYR A 144 -14.35 7.94 7.34
CA TYR A 144 -15.53 8.68 6.92
C TYR A 144 -16.72 8.51 7.88
N LYS A 145 -16.98 7.28 8.33
CA LYS A 145 -18.02 7.02 9.34
C LYS A 145 -17.75 7.76 10.65
N THR A 146 -16.49 7.80 11.08
CA THR A 146 -16.08 8.52 12.29
C THR A 146 -16.26 10.02 12.13
N PHE A 147 -15.81 10.59 11.00
CA PHE A 147 -15.99 11.99 10.66
C PHE A 147 -17.47 12.41 10.64
N ARG A 148 -18.34 11.59 10.04
CA ARG A 148 -19.78 11.85 10.02
C ARG A 148 -20.44 11.75 11.39
N SER A 149 -19.95 10.89 12.29
CA SER A 149 -20.50 10.74 13.63
C SER A 149 -20.15 11.90 14.58
N VAL A 150 -19.11 12.65 14.27
CA VAL A 150 -18.65 13.80 15.07
C VAL A 150 -19.37 15.10 14.66
N ARG A 151 -19.98 15.13 13.46
CA ARG A 151 -20.78 16.25 12.95
C ARG A 151 -22.26 16.07 13.27
#